data_AF-A0A531K383-F1
#
_entry.id   AF-A0A531K383-F1
#
_cell.length_a   1.000
_cell.length_b   1.000
_cell.length_c   1.000
_cell.angle_alpha   90.00
_cell.angle_beta   90.00
_cell.angle_gamma   90.00
#
_symmetry.space_group_name_H-M   'P 1'
#
loop_
_entity.id
_entity.type
_entity.pdbx_description
1 polymer ?
#
loop_
_entity_poly.entity_id
_entity_poly.type
_entity_poly.pdbx_seq_one_letter_code
_entity_poly.pdbx_strand_id
1 'polypeptide(L)'
;MLTTTDDLRVTDLKELSTPEEVMREIPRTLTATRTVTASRNAIHSILTGADDRLLVIVGPCSIHDPVAAMDYASRLAALREALADRLEIVMRVYFEKPRTTVGWKGLINDPDLDGSFNIDKGLRMARNVLAAGRPRLLTAASTLRAIRN
;
A
#
# COMPACT_ATOMS: atom_id res chain seq x y z
N MET A 1 22.83 -3.51 43.33
CA MET A 1 22.66 -3.69 41.88
C MET A 1 21.70 -2.63 41.40
N LEU A 2 22.09 -1.81 40.43
CA LEU A 2 21.16 -0.86 39.80
C LEU A 2 20.15 -1.66 38.98
N THR A 3 18.87 -1.54 39.33
CA THR A 3 17.78 -2.08 38.53
C THR A 3 17.75 -1.32 37.21
N THR A 4 17.86 -2.02 36.09
CA THR A 4 17.61 -1.40 34.78
C THR A 4 16.18 -0.89 34.75
N THR A 5 15.98 0.32 34.24
CA THR A 5 14.66 0.92 34.02
C THR A 5 14.23 0.82 32.55
N ASP A 6 15.07 0.23 31.70
CA ASP A 6 14.87 0.17 30.27
C ASP A 6 14.21 -1.16 29.83
N ASP A 7 13.45 -1.12 28.75
CA ASP A 7 12.78 -2.27 28.12
C ASP A 7 11.94 -3.19 29.05
N LEU A 8 11.49 -2.67 30.20
CA LEU A 8 10.78 -3.44 31.23
C LEU A 8 9.50 -4.16 30.77
N ARG A 9 8.92 -3.75 29.62
CA ARG A 9 7.70 -4.33 29.03
C ARG A 9 7.87 -4.68 27.55
N VAL A 10 9.10 -4.84 27.09
CA VAL A 10 9.40 -5.28 25.72
C VAL A 10 9.54 -6.80 25.74
N THR A 11 8.69 -7.48 24.97
CA THR A 11 8.72 -8.94 24.87
C THR A 11 9.83 -9.42 23.97
N ASP A 12 10.11 -8.67 22.89
CA ASP A 12 11.12 -9.01 21.89
C ASP A 12 11.42 -7.78 21.00
N LEU A 13 12.63 -7.72 20.46
CA LEU A 13 13.06 -6.74 19.46
C LEU A 13 13.61 -7.51 18.25
N LYS A 14 12.98 -7.29 17.09
CA LYS A 14 13.42 -7.88 15.83
C LYS A 14 13.81 -6.77 14.87
N GLU A 15 14.98 -6.92 14.27
CA GLU A 15 15.39 -6.08 13.15
C GLU A 15 14.47 -6.30 11.95
N LEU A 16 14.25 -5.23 11.20
CA LEU A 16 13.48 -5.24 9.96
C LEU A 16 14.41 -4.93 8.79
N SER A 17 14.11 -5.51 7.64
CA SER A 17 14.75 -5.13 6.38
C SER A 17 14.58 -3.62 6.16
N THR A 18 15.67 -2.94 5.83
CA THR A 18 15.66 -1.51 5.55
C THR A 18 14.83 -1.21 4.29
N PRO A 19 14.33 0.03 4.16
CA PRO A 19 13.65 0.43 2.92
C PRO A 19 14.52 0.23 1.68
N GLU A 20 15.83 0.45 1.77
CA GLU A 20 16.76 0.28 0.65
C GLU A 20 16.86 -1.18 0.20
N GLU A 21 16.98 -2.13 1.13
CA GLU A 21 17.03 -3.57 0.82
C GLU A 21 15.75 -4.02 0.11
N VAL A 22 14.59 -3.67 0.67
CA VAL A 22 13.29 -4.02 0.08
C VAL A 22 13.11 -3.34 -1.30
N MET A 23 13.63 -2.12 -1.48
CA MET A 23 13.63 -1.44 -2.77
C MET A 23 14.54 -2.08 -3.82
N ARG A 24 15.68 -2.62 -3.39
CA ARG A 24 16.66 -3.31 -4.24
C ARG A 24 16.15 -4.68 -4.69
N GLU A 25 15.51 -5.42 -3.78
CA GLU A 25 14.89 -6.72 -4.08
C GLU A 25 13.73 -6.61 -5.07
N ILE A 26 12.87 -5.60 -4.87
CA ILE A 26 11.68 -5.38 -5.71
C ILE A 26 11.81 -4.00 -6.36
N PRO A 27 12.60 -3.83 -7.43
CA PRO A 27 12.80 -2.54 -8.07
C PRO A 27 11.49 -2.05 -8.71
N ARG A 28 11.33 -0.73 -8.78
CA ARG A 28 10.22 -0.14 -9.54
C ARG A 28 10.42 -0.40 -11.04
N THR A 29 9.34 -0.61 -11.76
CA THR A 29 9.38 -0.69 -13.23
C THR A 29 9.23 0.69 -13.86
N LEU A 30 9.64 0.83 -15.13
CA LEU A 30 9.37 2.06 -15.90
C LEU A 30 7.86 2.32 -16.04
N THR A 31 7.07 1.26 -16.20
CA THR A 31 5.61 1.33 -16.26
C THR A 31 5.00 1.88 -14.97
N ALA A 32 5.44 1.37 -13.81
CA ALA A 32 5.00 1.88 -12.52
C ALA A 32 5.38 3.35 -12.35
N THR A 33 6.61 3.72 -12.75
CA THR A 33 7.09 5.10 -12.69
C THR A 33 6.23 6.05 -13.53
N ARG A 34 5.96 5.69 -14.79
CA ARG A 34 5.09 6.48 -15.69
C ARG A 34 3.68 6.61 -15.13
N THR A 35 3.11 5.51 -14.63
CA THR A 35 1.76 5.49 -14.05
C THR A 35 1.66 6.41 -12.84
N VAL A 36 2.63 6.33 -11.93
CA VAL A 36 2.68 7.20 -10.73
C VAL A 36 2.82 8.67 -11.10
N THR A 37 3.74 9.01 -11.99
CA THR A 37 3.95 10.41 -12.41
C THR A 37 2.72 10.96 -13.12
N ALA A 38 2.15 10.21 -14.07
CA ALA A 38 0.97 10.66 -14.84
C ALA A 38 -0.25 10.87 -13.94
N SER A 39 -0.57 9.92 -13.05
CA SER A 39 -1.72 10.09 -12.16
C SER A 39 -1.49 11.17 -11.11
N ARG A 40 -0.26 11.40 -10.62
CA ARG A 40 0.02 12.54 -9.73
C ARG A 40 -0.24 13.88 -10.42
N ASN A 41 0.16 14.01 -11.68
CA ASN A 41 -0.11 15.22 -12.47
C ASN A 41 -1.62 15.39 -12.72
N ALA A 42 -2.33 14.32 -13.09
CA ALA A 42 -3.79 14.36 -13.27
C ALA A 42 -4.53 14.75 -11.98
N ILE A 43 -4.17 14.14 -10.85
CA ILE A 43 -4.73 14.49 -9.54
C ILE A 43 -4.42 15.96 -9.21
N HIS A 44 -3.20 16.44 -9.47
CA HIS A 44 -2.86 17.84 -9.26
C HIS A 44 -3.74 18.78 -10.10
N SER A 45 -3.91 18.51 -11.39
CA SER A 45 -4.78 19.29 -12.28
C SER A 45 -6.24 19.31 -11.81
N ILE A 46 -6.76 18.18 -11.32
CA ILE A 46 -8.12 18.12 -10.75
C ILE A 46 -8.22 18.97 -9.48
N LEU A 47 -7.24 18.85 -8.57
CA LEU A 47 -7.23 19.60 -7.31
C LEU A 47 -7.04 21.12 -7.51
N THR A 48 -6.41 21.54 -8.61
CA THR A 48 -6.24 22.96 -8.96
C THR A 48 -7.33 23.50 -9.88
N GLY A 49 -8.30 22.66 -10.29
CA GLY A 49 -9.40 23.06 -11.18
C GLY A 49 -9.02 23.20 -12.66
N ALA A 50 -7.85 22.73 -13.07
CA ALA A 50 -7.41 22.71 -14.46
C ALA A 50 -7.94 21.48 -15.26
N ASP A 51 -8.52 20.50 -14.57
CA ASP A 51 -9.18 19.31 -15.10
C ASP A 51 -10.50 19.14 -14.34
N ASP A 52 -11.62 19.02 -15.05
CA ASP A 52 -12.98 18.97 -14.48
C ASP A 52 -13.45 17.55 -14.16
N ARG A 53 -12.61 16.54 -14.42
CA ARG A 53 -12.88 15.14 -14.07
C ARG A 53 -12.98 14.94 -12.55
N LEU A 54 -13.77 13.95 -12.15
CA LEU A 54 -13.88 13.56 -10.75
C LEU A 54 -12.77 12.57 -10.37
N LEU A 55 -12.02 12.87 -9.31
CA LEU A 55 -11.12 11.92 -8.67
C LEU A 55 -11.90 10.87 -7.87
N VAL A 56 -11.74 9.59 -8.20
CA VAL A 56 -12.42 8.48 -7.54
C VAL A 56 -11.41 7.51 -6.92
N ILE A 57 -11.36 7.48 -5.59
CA ILE A 57 -10.56 6.51 -4.83
C ILE A 57 -11.45 5.34 -4.42
N VAL A 58 -11.27 4.18 -5.05
CA VAL A 58 -12.16 3.01 -4.87
C VAL A 58 -11.38 1.71 -4.82
N GLY A 59 -11.82 0.79 -3.97
CA GLY A 59 -11.18 -0.51 -3.80
C GLY A 59 -11.56 -1.19 -2.49
N PRO A 60 -10.95 -2.36 -2.21
CA PRO A 60 -11.19 -3.09 -0.97
C PRO A 60 -10.90 -2.25 0.28
N CYS A 61 -11.57 -2.58 1.38
CA CYS A 61 -11.37 -1.86 2.64
C CYS A 61 -9.93 -2.03 3.16
N SER A 62 -9.37 -3.23 3.02
CA SER A 62 -7.97 -3.59 3.22
C SER A 62 -7.62 -4.83 2.39
N ILE A 63 -6.40 -4.91 1.87
CA ILE A 63 -5.87 -6.04 1.12
C ILE A 63 -5.38 -7.09 2.11
N HIS A 64 -5.91 -8.31 2.01
CA HIS A 64 -5.45 -9.50 2.73
C HIS A 64 -5.00 -10.60 1.78
N ASP A 65 -5.52 -10.62 0.54
CA ASP A 65 -5.11 -11.53 -0.52
C ASP A 65 -4.54 -10.74 -1.72
N PRO A 66 -3.23 -10.83 -1.99
CA PRO A 66 -2.60 -10.22 -3.16
C PRO A 66 -3.19 -10.70 -4.50
N VAL A 67 -3.64 -11.96 -4.61
CA VAL A 67 -4.18 -12.50 -5.87
C VAL A 67 -5.51 -11.85 -6.19
N ALA A 68 -6.45 -11.81 -5.24
CA ALA A 68 -7.70 -11.08 -5.38
C ALA A 68 -7.48 -9.58 -5.63
N ALA A 69 -6.46 -8.97 -5.02
CA ALA A 69 -6.11 -7.58 -5.28
C ALA A 69 -5.74 -7.34 -6.75
N MET A 70 -4.97 -8.26 -7.35
CA MET A 70 -4.56 -8.16 -8.76
C MET A 70 -5.71 -8.44 -9.73
N ASP A 71 -6.64 -9.35 -9.41
CA ASP A 71 -7.87 -9.53 -10.19
C ASP A 71 -8.73 -8.26 -10.16
N TYR A 72 -8.95 -7.70 -8.96
CA TYR A 72 -9.69 -6.45 -8.79
C TYR A 72 -9.04 -5.30 -9.58
N ALA A 73 -7.72 -5.14 -9.48
CA ALA A 73 -6.97 -4.14 -10.22
C ALA A 73 -7.16 -4.28 -11.74
N SER A 74 -7.19 -5.51 -12.24
CA SER A 74 -7.34 -5.79 -13.68
C SER A 74 -8.73 -5.38 -14.17
N ARG A 75 -9.78 -5.65 -13.40
CA ARG A 75 -11.16 -5.23 -13.71
C ARG A 75 -11.32 -3.70 -13.61
N LEU A 76 -10.73 -3.09 -12.58
CA LEU A 76 -10.80 -1.65 -12.37
C LEU A 76 -10.05 -0.87 -13.47
N ALA A 77 -8.95 -1.40 -13.98
CA ALA A 77 -8.19 -0.78 -15.07
C ALA A 77 -9.04 -0.63 -16.35
N ALA A 78 -9.87 -1.62 -16.69
CA ALA A 78 -10.79 -1.53 -17.83
C ALA A 78 -11.83 -0.42 -17.65
N LEU A 79 -12.38 -0.27 -16.43
CA LEU A 79 -13.32 0.81 -16.11
C LEU A 79 -12.65 2.18 -16.12
N ARG A 80 -11.40 2.27 -15.63
CA ARG A 80 -10.61 3.49 -15.68
C ARG A 80 -10.41 3.98 -17.11
N GLU A 81 -10.16 3.07 -18.04
CA GLU A 81 -10.02 3.42 -19.46
C GLU A 81 -11.36 3.83 -20.08
N ALA A 82 -12.43 3.06 -19.82
CA ALA A 82 -13.75 3.34 -20.37
C ALA A 82 -14.38 4.66 -19.88
N LEU A 83 -13.97 5.16 -18.71
CA LEU A 83 -14.51 6.37 -18.08
C LEU A 83 -13.47 7.50 -17.98
N ALA A 84 -12.36 7.40 -18.73
CA ALA A 84 -11.20 8.28 -18.59
C ALA A 84 -11.49 9.75 -18.93
N ASP A 85 -12.52 10.00 -19.74
CA ASP A 85 -13.01 11.34 -20.13
C ASP A 85 -13.68 12.09 -18.98
N ARG A 86 -14.17 11.37 -17.96
CA ARG A 86 -14.95 11.95 -16.85
C ARG A 86 -14.37 11.67 -15.47
N LEU A 87 -13.61 10.59 -15.32
CA LEU A 87 -13.11 10.12 -14.03
C LEU A 87 -11.59 9.90 -14.06
N GLU A 88 -10.90 10.30 -13.00
CA GLU A 88 -9.57 9.79 -12.66
C GLU A 88 -9.73 8.73 -11.56
N ILE A 89 -9.72 7.46 -11.96
CA ILE A 89 -9.89 6.34 -11.03
C ILE A 89 -8.54 5.91 -10.45
N VAL A 90 -8.49 5.83 -9.12
CA VAL A 90 -7.33 5.39 -8.33
C VAL A 90 -7.76 4.22 -7.45
N MET A 91 -7.02 3.11 -7.53
CA MET A 91 -7.31 1.93 -6.72
C MET A 91 -6.93 2.19 -5.26
N ARG A 92 -7.84 1.94 -4.32
CA ARG A 92 -7.53 1.91 -2.89
C ARG A 92 -6.76 0.62 -2.54
N VAL A 93 -5.56 0.77 -1.99
CA VAL A 93 -4.67 -0.31 -1.55
C VAL A 93 -4.23 -0.04 -0.11
N TYR A 94 -5.05 -0.46 0.84
CA TYR A 94 -4.76 -0.30 2.28
C TYR A 94 -4.33 -1.65 2.84
N PHE A 95 -3.24 -1.72 3.58
CA PHE A 95 -2.75 -3.00 4.13
C PHE A 95 -3.26 -3.30 5.53
N GLU A 96 -3.78 -2.30 6.23
CA GLU A 96 -4.31 -2.45 7.58
C GLU A 96 -5.51 -1.53 7.80
N LYS A 97 -6.31 -1.83 8.82
CA LYS A 97 -7.40 -0.96 9.28
C LYS A 97 -7.20 -0.73 10.78
N PRO A 98 -7.08 0.52 11.25
CA PRO A 98 -6.89 0.79 12.67
C PRO A 98 -8.07 0.25 13.48
N ARG A 99 -7.77 -0.38 14.62
CA ARG A 99 -8.74 -0.99 15.54
C ARG A 99 -8.33 -0.72 16.98
N THR A 100 -9.32 -0.45 17.82
CA THR A 100 -9.20 -0.38 19.28
C THR A 100 -9.46 -1.74 19.96
N THR A 101 -9.96 -2.71 19.21
CA THR A 101 -10.25 -4.09 19.67
C THR A 101 -9.23 -5.10 19.12
N VAL A 102 -9.22 -6.30 19.70
CA VAL A 102 -8.44 -7.44 19.20
C VAL A 102 -8.98 -7.87 17.83
N GLY A 103 -8.07 -8.17 16.90
CA GLY A 103 -8.37 -8.58 15.54
C GLY A 103 -7.12 -8.54 14.66
N TRP A 104 -7.27 -9.00 13.42
CA TRP A 104 -6.19 -9.03 12.44
C TRP A 104 -5.53 -7.66 12.24
N LYS A 105 -4.20 -7.66 12.19
CA LYS A 105 -3.37 -6.44 12.20
C LYS A 105 -2.99 -5.94 10.81
N GLY A 106 -3.45 -6.60 9.75
CA GLY A 106 -3.20 -6.20 8.37
C GLY A 106 -2.06 -6.98 7.71
N LEU A 107 -1.98 -6.91 6.38
CA LEU A 107 -1.09 -7.72 5.55
C LEU A 107 0.39 -7.49 5.85
N ILE A 108 0.76 -6.25 6.19
CA ILE A 108 2.14 -5.95 6.57
C ILE A 108 2.46 -6.59 7.92
N ASN A 109 1.58 -6.47 8.91
CA ASN A 109 1.86 -6.95 10.25
C ASN A 109 1.74 -8.46 10.37
N ASP A 110 0.74 -9.07 9.75
CA ASP A 110 0.39 -10.49 9.89
C ASP A 110 -0.04 -11.06 8.54
N PRO A 111 0.92 -11.28 7.61
CA PRO A 111 0.62 -11.68 6.23
C PRO A 111 -0.01 -13.06 6.09
N ASP A 112 0.20 -13.93 7.09
CA ASP A 112 -0.25 -15.32 7.09
C ASP A 112 -1.59 -15.54 7.79
N LEU A 113 -2.19 -14.47 8.34
CA LEU A 113 -3.48 -14.50 9.04
C LEU A 113 -3.50 -15.45 10.26
N ASP A 114 -2.32 -15.73 10.83
CA ASP A 114 -2.13 -16.72 11.89
C ASP A 114 -1.59 -16.10 13.20
N GLY A 115 -1.34 -14.80 13.23
CA GLY A 115 -0.77 -14.09 14.38
C GLY A 115 0.74 -14.29 14.54
N SER A 116 1.45 -14.77 13.51
CA SER A 116 2.91 -14.97 13.53
C SER A 116 3.71 -13.66 13.52
N PHE A 117 3.09 -12.57 13.09
CA PHE A 117 3.70 -11.24 12.96
C PHE A 117 4.93 -11.18 12.05
N ASN A 118 4.91 -11.87 10.92
CA ASN A 118 6.01 -11.86 9.95
C ASN A 118 6.06 -10.56 9.12
N ILE A 119 6.51 -9.47 9.74
CA ILE A 119 6.52 -8.13 9.15
C ILE A 119 7.39 -8.06 7.89
N ASP A 120 8.54 -8.72 7.90
CA ASP A 120 9.50 -8.69 6.80
C ASP A 120 8.95 -9.36 5.52
N LYS A 121 8.18 -10.43 5.69
CA LYS A 121 7.38 -11.03 4.61
C LYS A 121 6.26 -10.09 4.17
N GLY A 122 5.55 -9.48 5.11
CA GLY A 122 4.47 -8.55 4.85
C GLY A 122 4.91 -7.32 4.03
N LEU A 123 6.10 -6.77 4.31
CA LEU A 123 6.71 -5.67 3.56
C LEU A 123 6.95 -6.05 2.09
N ARG A 124 7.50 -7.24 1.84
CA ARG A 124 7.74 -7.77 0.48
C ARG A 124 6.42 -8.01 -0.26
N MET A 125 5.43 -8.60 0.40
CA MET A 125 4.09 -8.82 -0.18
C MET A 125 3.41 -7.50 -0.54
N ALA A 126 3.39 -6.54 0.38
CA ALA A 126 2.82 -5.21 0.17
C ALA A 126 3.52 -4.47 -0.98
N ARG A 127 4.86 -4.51 -1.03
CA ARG A 127 5.63 -3.91 -2.12
C ARG A 127 5.35 -4.58 -3.45
N ASN A 128 5.25 -5.91 -3.50
CA ASN A 128 4.90 -6.63 -4.71
C ASN A 128 3.52 -6.22 -5.23
N VAL A 129 2.51 -6.06 -4.36
CA VAL A 129 1.19 -5.56 -4.77
C VAL A 129 1.29 -4.18 -5.42
N LEU A 130 2.06 -3.26 -4.83
CA LEU A 130 2.25 -1.92 -5.36
C LEU A 130 3.09 -1.88 -6.64
N ALA A 131 4.12 -2.72 -6.73
CA ALA A 131 5.06 -2.77 -7.86
C ALA A 131 4.47 -3.52 -9.07
N ALA A 132 3.64 -4.54 -8.82
CA ALA A 132 2.92 -5.30 -9.85
C ALA A 132 1.79 -4.51 -10.52
N GLY A 133 1.56 -3.26 -10.10
CA GLY A 133 0.58 -2.34 -10.66
C GLY A 133 0.52 -2.45 -12.18
N ARG A 134 -0.68 -2.73 -12.68
CA ARG A 134 -0.94 -2.84 -14.12
C ARG A 134 -0.64 -1.50 -14.80
N PRO A 135 -0.29 -1.50 -16.09
CA PRO A 135 -0.13 -0.26 -16.84
C PRO A 135 -1.36 0.62 -16.63
N ARG A 136 -1.15 1.87 -16.20
CA ARG A 136 -2.18 2.91 -16.07
C ARG A 136 -3.12 2.83 -14.86
N LEU A 137 -2.87 2.00 -13.84
CA LEU A 137 -3.65 2.08 -12.59
C LEU A 137 -2.77 2.55 -11.42
N LEU A 138 -2.99 3.78 -10.96
CA LEU A 138 -2.39 4.27 -9.71
C LEU A 138 -3.09 3.62 -8.51
N THR A 139 -2.31 3.31 -7.49
CA THR A 139 -2.78 2.85 -6.18
C THR A 139 -2.63 3.94 -5.12
N ALA A 140 -3.66 4.16 -4.30
CA ALA A 140 -3.64 5.02 -3.12
C ALA A 140 -3.59 4.17 -1.84
N ALA A 141 -2.62 4.46 -0.97
CA ALA A 141 -2.44 3.82 0.32
C ALA A 141 -2.54 4.84 1.46
N SER A 142 -2.95 4.39 2.65
CA SER A 142 -2.92 5.18 3.88
C SER A 142 -1.61 5.00 4.63
N THR A 143 -1.06 6.07 5.17
CA THR A 143 0.07 6.02 6.12
C THR A 143 -0.47 6.07 7.54
N LEU A 144 -0.27 5.00 8.34
CA LEU A 144 -0.66 5.00 9.76
C LEU A 144 0.48 5.30 10.71
N ARG A 145 1.73 5.06 10.31
CA ARG A 145 2.92 5.23 11.16
C ARG A 145 4.08 5.85 10.39
N ALA A 146 4.82 6.73 11.05
CA ALA A 146 6.16 7.10 10.64
C ALA A 146 7.14 6.13 11.32
N ILE A 147 7.86 5.33 10.53
CA ILE A 147 8.94 4.48 11.02
C ILE A 147 10.22 5.31 10.93
N ARG A 148 10.88 5.52 12.07
CA ARG A 148 12.19 6.17 12.14
C ARG A 148 13.25 5.08 12.27
N ASN A 149 14.36 5.25 11.56
CA ASN A 149 15.58 4.50 11.82
C ASN A 149 16.20 4.95 13.14
#